data_AF-A0A3A0EUM2-F1
#
_entry.id   AF-A0A3A0EUM2-F1
#
_cell.length_a   1.000
_cell.length_b   1.000
_cell.length_c   1.000
_cell.angle_alpha   90.00
_cell.angle_beta   90.00
_cell.angle_gamma   90.00
#
_symmetry.space_group_name_H-M   'P 1'
#
loop_
_entity.id
_entity.type
_entity.pdbx_description
1 polymer ?
#
loop_
_entity_poly.entity_id
_entity_poly.type
_entity_poly.pdbx_seq_one_letter_code
_entity_poly.pdbx_strand_id
1 'polypeptide(L)'
;MTEATSPAREGGDPVKGPLDTQVGGDWYSRLAIQPVEVAMKNHWDACAFMALQYLTRHRAKDGRKDLAKARHCLALRRHFRPNRRPGRIKYADYLRENAIHLDDAMAIAALWRWVEDGGELHYIIAQDAIDWLMAECYPLLTCEGPRVAE
;
A
#
# COMPACT_ATOMS: atom_id res chain seq x y z
N MET A 1 -23.45 -42.60 16.97
CA MET A 1 -23.05 -42.92 15.57
C MET A 1 -23.73 -41.87 14.71
N THR A 2 -23.06 -40.90 14.11
CA THR A 2 -21.88 -41.00 13.25
C THR A 2 -21.05 -39.72 13.31
N GLU A 3 -19.78 -39.82 13.74
CA GLU A 3 -18.76 -38.82 13.44
C GLU A 3 -18.45 -38.88 11.95
N ALA A 4 -18.68 -37.78 11.24
CA ALA A 4 -18.14 -37.59 9.90
C ALA A 4 -16.68 -37.12 10.05
N THR A 5 -15.77 -38.07 10.22
CA THR A 5 -14.33 -37.80 10.09
C THR A 5 -14.06 -37.37 8.64
N SER A 6 -13.78 -36.08 8.46
CA SER A 6 -13.28 -35.56 7.18
C SER A 6 -11.91 -36.20 6.90
N PRO A 7 -11.64 -36.72 5.69
CA PRO A 7 -10.36 -37.36 5.42
C PRO A 7 -9.24 -36.32 5.53
N ALA A 8 -8.27 -36.62 6.39
CA ALA A 8 -7.00 -35.92 6.46
C ALA A 8 -6.41 -35.86 5.04
N ARG A 9 -6.16 -34.64 4.53
CA ARG A 9 -5.51 -34.46 3.24
C ARG A 9 -4.04 -34.83 3.39
N GLU A 10 -3.63 -35.84 2.64
CA GLU A 10 -2.26 -36.32 2.53
C GLU A 10 -1.28 -35.19 2.13
N GLY A 11 -0.07 -35.27 2.69
CA GLY A 11 0.97 -34.26 2.57
C GLY A 11 1.56 -34.13 1.18
N GLY A 12 1.01 -33.22 0.39
CA GLY A 12 1.72 -32.52 -0.68
C GLY A 12 1.92 -31.06 -0.28
N ASP A 13 3.08 -30.48 -0.62
CA ASP A 13 3.28 -29.03 -0.47
C ASP A 13 2.10 -28.28 -1.08
N PRO A 14 1.54 -27.26 -0.40
CA PRO A 14 0.43 -26.49 -0.94
C PRO A 14 0.82 -25.93 -2.31
N VAL A 15 -0.02 -26.16 -3.32
CA VAL A 15 0.18 -25.62 -4.67
C VAL A 15 0.24 -24.11 -4.56
N LYS A 16 1.44 -23.54 -4.76
CA LYS A 16 1.67 -22.09 -4.73
C LYS A 16 0.87 -21.42 -5.85
N GLY A 17 -0.04 -20.52 -5.47
CA GLY A 17 -0.82 -19.72 -6.41
C GLY A 17 -0.05 -18.49 -6.91
N PRO A 18 -0.60 -17.73 -7.86
CA PRO A 18 0.05 -16.53 -8.39
C PRO A 18 0.36 -15.46 -7.33
N LEU A 19 -0.39 -15.44 -6.21
CA LEU A 19 -0.14 -14.52 -5.09
C LEU A 19 1.08 -14.95 -4.24
N ASP A 20 1.46 -16.22 -4.26
CA ASP A 20 2.59 -16.74 -3.50
C ASP A 20 3.94 -16.55 -4.22
N THR A 21 3.91 -15.99 -5.42
CA THR A 21 5.09 -15.83 -6.28
C THR A 21 5.25 -14.39 -6.76
N GLN A 22 6.48 -13.89 -6.84
CA GLN A 22 6.79 -12.59 -7.41
C GLN A 22 8.04 -12.69 -8.29
N VAL A 23 8.00 -12.06 -9.47
CA VAL A 23 9.20 -11.95 -10.32
C VAL A 23 10.02 -10.76 -9.82
N GLY A 24 11.07 -11.07 -9.07
CA GLY A 24 12.05 -10.12 -8.54
C GLY A 24 11.60 -9.46 -7.23
N GLY A 25 12.44 -9.57 -6.19
CA GLY A 25 12.08 -9.18 -4.83
C GLY A 25 10.87 -9.94 -4.29
N ASP A 26 10.27 -9.46 -3.21
CA ASP A 26 9.18 -10.15 -2.51
C ASP A 26 8.30 -9.21 -1.66
N TRP A 27 8.33 -7.91 -1.97
CA TRP A 27 7.57 -6.87 -1.28
C TRP A 27 6.03 -7.02 -1.39
N TYR A 28 5.50 -7.91 -2.24
CA TYR A 28 4.07 -8.27 -2.23
C TYR A 28 3.80 -9.69 -1.78
N SER A 29 4.62 -10.67 -2.15
CA SER A 29 4.40 -12.08 -1.79
C SER A 29 4.51 -12.34 -0.28
N ARG A 30 5.11 -11.42 0.48
CA ARG A 30 5.13 -11.47 1.96
C ARG A 30 3.89 -10.85 2.63
N LEU A 31 3.02 -10.18 1.86
CA LEU A 31 1.81 -9.53 2.39
C LEU A 31 0.69 -10.56 2.53
N ALA A 32 -0.04 -10.50 3.64
CA ALA A 32 -1.26 -11.28 3.84
C ALA A 32 -2.40 -10.82 2.91
N ILE A 33 -2.45 -9.51 2.62
CA ILE A 33 -3.37 -8.91 1.64
C ILE A 33 -2.56 -8.05 0.67
N GLN A 34 -2.54 -8.43 -0.60
CA GLN A 34 -1.79 -7.68 -1.61
C GLN A 34 -2.58 -6.47 -2.14
N PRO A 35 -1.90 -5.37 -2.57
CA PRO A 35 -2.56 -4.22 -3.18
C PRO A 35 -3.48 -4.60 -4.36
N VAL A 36 -3.11 -5.61 -5.15
CA VAL A 36 -3.93 -6.10 -6.28
C VAL A 36 -5.26 -6.71 -5.80
N GLU A 37 -5.25 -7.41 -4.66
CA GLU A 37 -6.48 -7.97 -4.10
C GLU A 37 -7.43 -6.88 -3.63
N VAL A 38 -6.89 -5.82 -2.99
CA VAL A 38 -7.67 -4.64 -2.62
C VAL A 38 -8.32 -4.04 -3.86
N ALA A 39 -7.54 -3.81 -4.92
CA ALA A 39 -8.05 -3.20 -6.13
C ALA A 39 -9.17 -4.03 -6.78
N MET A 40 -9.00 -5.35 -6.87
CA MET A 40 -10.00 -6.25 -7.45
C MET A 40 -11.26 -6.35 -6.59
N LYS A 41 -11.12 -6.53 -5.27
CA LYS A 41 -12.25 -6.73 -4.34
C LYS A 41 -13.00 -5.43 -4.04
N ASN A 42 -12.33 -4.28 -4.10
CA ASN A 42 -12.91 -2.96 -3.84
C ASN A 42 -13.25 -2.18 -5.11
N HIS A 43 -12.95 -2.74 -6.29
CA HIS A 43 -13.15 -2.08 -7.59
C HIS A 43 -12.45 -0.71 -7.67
N TRP A 44 -11.22 -0.64 -7.18
CA TRP A 44 -10.44 0.60 -7.25
C TRP A 44 -9.98 0.90 -8.67
N ASP A 45 -9.88 2.19 -8.97
CA ASP A 45 -9.26 2.67 -10.20
C ASP A 45 -7.74 2.42 -10.19
N ALA A 46 -7.13 2.47 -11.38
CA ALA A 46 -5.71 2.21 -11.56
C ALA A 46 -4.81 3.16 -10.75
N CYS A 47 -5.22 4.43 -10.56
CA CYS A 47 -4.42 5.40 -9.84
C CYS A 47 -4.44 5.11 -8.33
N ALA A 48 -5.60 4.74 -7.77
CA ALA A 48 -5.72 4.29 -6.38
C ALA A 48 -4.92 3.01 -6.10
N PHE A 49 -4.99 2.03 -7.01
CA PHE A 49 -4.17 0.81 -6.93
C PHE A 49 -2.67 1.14 -6.90
N MET A 50 -2.18 1.95 -7.85
CA MET A 50 -0.76 2.32 -7.91
C MET A 50 -0.32 3.10 -6.67
N ALA A 51 -1.15 4.03 -6.17
CA ALA A 51 -0.85 4.78 -4.96
C ALA A 51 -0.64 3.83 -3.76
N LEU A 52 -1.59 2.92 -3.51
CA LEU A 52 -1.47 1.94 -2.42
C LEU A 52 -0.26 1.02 -2.63
N GLN A 53 -0.05 0.56 -3.86
CA GLN A 53 1.09 -0.27 -4.21
C GLN A 53 2.41 0.38 -3.78
N TYR A 54 2.61 1.66 -4.08
CA TYR A 54 3.83 2.39 -3.73
C TYR A 54 3.93 2.70 -2.23
N LEU A 55 2.81 3.05 -1.59
CA LEU A 55 2.75 3.24 -0.13
C LEU A 55 3.03 1.96 0.65
N THR A 56 2.74 0.79 0.11
CA THR A 56 3.04 -0.47 0.82
C THR A 56 4.49 -0.88 0.66
N ARG A 57 5.07 -0.70 -0.53
CA ARG A 57 6.40 -1.29 -0.83
C ARG A 57 7.59 -0.38 -0.55
N HIS A 58 7.40 0.92 -0.26
CA HIS A 58 8.50 1.88 -0.28
C HIS A 58 9.66 1.46 0.63
N ARG A 59 9.39 0.90 1.81
CA ARG A 59 10.43 0.43 2.74
C ARG A 59 11.26 -0.73 2.18
N ALA A 60 10.66 -1.57 1.33
CA ALA A 60 11.28 -2.79 0.81
C ALA A 60 11.87 -2.63 -0.60
N LYS A 61 11.63 -1.50 -1.30
CA LYS A 61 12.06 -1.33 -2.70
C LYS A 61 12.73 0.01 -3.00
N ASP A 62 11.97 1.05 -3.39
CA ASP A 62 12.56 2.29 -3.93
C ASP A 62 12.51 3.48 -2.95
N GLY A 63 12.09 3.25 -1.69
CA GLY A 63 12.07 4.26 -0.62
C GLY A 63 11.31 5.52 -1.02
N ARG A 64 11.96 6.67 -0.83
CA ARG A 64 11.42 7.99 -1.18
C ARG A 64 10.89 8.11 -2.62
N LYS A 65 11.50 7.40 -3.58
CA LYS A 65 11.04 7.44 -4.98
C LYS A 65 9.65 6.81 -5.12
N ASP A 66 9.33 5.78 -4.33
CA ASP A 66 8.00 5.20 -4.34
C ASP A 66 6.97 6.13 -3.71
N LEU A 67 7.30 6.81 -2.60
CA LEU A 67 6.40 7.82 -2.02
C LEU A 67 6.13 8.98 -3.00
N ALA A 68 7.14 9.43 -3.75
CA ALA A 68 6.96 10.43 -4.81
C ALA A 68 6.02 9.94 -5.93
N LYS A 69 6.11 8.64 -6.32
CA LYS A 69 5.18 8.05 -7.28
C LYS A 69 3.76 7.95 -6.71
N ALA A 70 3.61 7.58 -5.43
CA ALA A 70 2.30 7.53 -4.75
C ALA A 70 1.63 8.91 -4.79
N ARG A 71 2.38 9.96 -4.42
CA ARG A 71 1.97 11.36 -4.49
C ARG A 71 1.49 11.77 -5.88
N HIS A 72 2.24 11.38 -6.91
CA HIS A 72 1.89 11.63 -8.30
C HIS A 72 0.61 10.89 -8.73
N CYS A 73 0.43 9.64 -8.31
CA CYS A 73 -0.80 8.88 -8.57
C CYS A 73 -2.02 9.55 -7.93
N LEU A 74 -1.89 10.21 -6.77
CA LEU A 74 -2.98 11.01 -6.21
C LEU A 74 -3.34 12.18 -7.15
N ALA A 75 -2.34 12.91 -7.65
CA ALA A 75 -2.59 14.01 -8.59
C ALA A 75 -3.28 13.54 -9.88
N LEU A 76 -2.84 12.40 -10.44
CA LEU A 76 -3.49 11.79 -11.62
C LEU A 76 -4.94 11.40 -11.33
N ARG A 77 -5.20 10.73 -10.20
CA ARG A 77 -6.56 10.34 -9.82
C ARG A 77 -7.49 11.55 -9.69
N ARG A 78 -6.98 12.65 -9.10
CA ARG A 78 -7.72 13.90 -8.96
C ARG A 78 -8.09 14.50 -10.33
N HIS A 79 -7.19 14.40 -11.31
CA HIS A 79 -7.45 14.84 -12.68
C HIS A 79 -8.56 14.02 -13.35
N PHE A 80 -8.47 12.68 -13.29
CA PHE A 80 -9.43 11.80 -13.98
C PHE A 80 -10.80 11.69 -13.31
N ARG A 81 -10.92 12.05 -12.02
CA ARG A 81 -12.17 12.01 -11.24
C ARG A 81 -12.98 10.72 -11.46
N PRO A 82 -12.40 9.54 -11.18
CA PRO A 82 -13.07 8.27 -11.42
C PRO A 82 -14.32 8.12 -10.54
N ASN A 83 -15.25 7.26 -10.99
CA ASN A 83 -16.42 6.90 -10.22
C ASN A 83 -16.04 6.19 -8.90
N ARG A 84 -16.71 6.58 -7.82
CA ARG A 84 -16.52 6.00 -6.49
C ARG A 84 -17.29 4.68 -6.38
N ARG A 85 -16.70 3.71 -5.70
CA ARG A 85 -17.33 2.41 -5.41
C ARG A 85 -17.04 2.01 -3.96
N PRO A 86 -18.04 1.49 -3.22
CA PRO A 86 -17.82 1.02 -1.87
C PRO A 86 -16.90 -0.21 -1.86
N GLY A 87 -15.87 -0.18 -1.02
CA GLY A 87 -14.93 -1.28 -0.86
C GLY A 87 -15.44 -2.39 0.06
N ARG A 88 -15.08 -3.64 -0.26
CA ARG A 88 -15.30 -4.83 0.58
C ARG A 88 -14.24 -4.95 1.66
N ILE A 89 -12.97 -4.84 1.31
CA ILE A 89 -11.85 -4.79 2.25
C ILE A 89 -11.80 -3.41 2.88
N LYS A 90 -11.64 -3.34 4.20
CA LYS A 90 -11.44 -2.08 4.94
C LYS A 90 -9.96 -1.81 5.15
N TYR A 91 -9.60 -0.53 5.22
CA TYR A 91 -8.20 -0.14 5.44
C TYR A 91 -7.65 -0.73 6.74
N ALA A 92 -8.47 -0.83 7.80
CA ALA A 92 -8.07 -1.42 9.07
C ALA A 92 -7.63 -2.88 8.94
N ASP A 93 -8.33 -3.69 8.12
CA ASP A 93 -7.93 -5.07 7.84
C ASP A 93 -6.61 -5.11 7.08
N TYR A 94 -6.47 -4.23 6.08
CA TYR A 94 -5.23 -4.13 5.31
C TYR A 94 -4.02 -3.77 6.18
N LEU A 95 -4.18 -2.82 7.10
CA LEU A 95 -3.12 -2.41 8.02
C LEU A 95 -2.76 -3.52 9.01
N ARG A 96 -3.78 -4.14 9.61
CA ARG A 96 -3.62 -5.17 10.65
C ARG A 96 -3.00 -6.45 10.09
N GLU A 97 -3.55 -6.98 9.00
CA GLU A 97 -3.12 -8.27 8.45
C GLU A 97 -1.72 -8.20 7.82
N ASN A 98 -1.34 -7.04 7.28
CA ASN A 98 0.00 -6.84 6.71
C ASN A 98 1.03 -6.32 7.72
N ALA A 99 0.66 -6.16 9.00
CA ALA A 99 1.52 -5.59 10.04
C ALA A 99 2.21 -4.28 9.60
N ILE A 100 1.42 -3.37 9.00
CA ILE A 100 1.92 -2.10 8.47
C ILE A 100 2.49 -1.23 9.60
N HIS A 101 3.62 -0.57 9.35
CA HIS A 101 4.24 0.33 10.32
C HIS A 101 3.30 1.49 10.66
N LEU A 102 3.31 1.93 11.92
CA LEU A 102 2.41 2.99 12.38
C LEU A 102 2.57 4.28 11.57
N ASP A 103 3.81 4.66 11.24
CA ASP A 103 4.10 5.84 10.41
C ASP A 103 3.45 5.74 9.02
N ASP A 104 3.40 4.55 8.42
CA ASP A 104 2.85 4.34 7.08
C ASP A 104 1.31 4.32 7.10
N ALA A 105 0.74 3.93 8.23
CA ALA A 105 -0.70 3.73 8.40
C ALA A 105 -1.51 5.01 8.10
N MET A 106 -0.99 6.18 8.50
CA MET A 106 -1.66 7.46 8.27
C MET A 106 -1.82 7.76 6.78
N ALA A 107 -0.77 7.59 5.98
CA ALA A 107 -0.81 7.84 4.54
C ALA A 107 -1.74 6.86 3.82
N ILE A 108 -1.72 5.58 4.21
CA ILE A 108 -2.61 4.56 3.65
C ILE A 108 -4.07 4.83 4.02
N ALA A 109 -4.36 5.16 5.27
CA ALA A 109 -5.72 5.49 5.71
C ALA A 109 -6.26 6.76 5.02
N ALA A 110 -5.43 7.78 4.86
CA ALA A 110 -5.79 9.01 4.16
C ALA A 110 -6.09 8.77 2.67
N LEU A 111 -5.24 8.00 1.99
CA LEU A 111 -5.52 7.54 0.61
C LEU A 111 -6.87 6.82 0.57
N TRP A 112 -7.08 5.85 1.45
CA TRP A 112 -8.31 5.03 1.46
C TRP A 112 -9.56 5.89 1.65
N ARG A 113 -9.52 6.79 2.62
CA ARG A 113 -10.61 7.73 2.90
C ARG A 113 -10.90 8.61 1.69
N TRP A 114 -9.86 9.11 1.03
CA TRP A 114 -10.05 9.89 -0.18
C TRP A 114 -10.58 9.08 -1.36
N VAL A 115 -10.22 7.80 -1.47
CA VAL A 115 -10.74 6.92 -2.51
C VAL A 115 -12.24 6.72 -2.34
N GLU A 116 -12.71 6.50 -1.12
CA GLU A 116 -14.12 6.30 -0.79
C GLU A 116 -14.94 7.61 -0.89
N ASP A 117 -14.44 8.71 -0.33
CA ASP A 117 -15.20 9.96 -0.24
C ASP A 117 -15.05 10.87 -1.47
N GLY A 118 -13.89 10.87 -2.14
CA GLY A 118 -13.59 11.69 -3.32
C GLY A 118 -13.57 13.22 -3.10
N GLY A 119 -13.55 13.68 -1.85
CA GLY A 119 -13.54 15.11 -1.50
C GLY A 119 -12.15 15.77 -1.63
N GLU A 120 -12.13 17.06 -1.91
CA GLU A 120 -10.89 17.85 -2.05
C GLU A 120 -10.07 17.92 -0.75
N LEU A 121 -10.74 18.04 0.41
CA LEU A 121 -10.08 18.00 1.70
C LEU A 121 -9.32 16.69 1.92
N HIS A 122 -9.94 15.55 1.61
CA HIS A 122 -9.30 14.25 1.76
C HIS A 122 -8.14 14.04 0.78
N TYR A 123 -8.19 14.66 -0.40
CA TYR A 123 -7.04 14.71 -1.31
C TYR A 123 -5.84 15.43 -0.66
N ILE A 124 -6.08 16.62 -0.09
CA ILE A 124 -5.03 17.41 0.58
C ILE A 124 -4.46 16.62 1.76
N ILE A 125 -5.31 16.03 2.60
CA ILE A 125 -4.87 15.20 3.73
C ILE A 125 -4.01 14.02 3.25
N ALA A 126 -4.40 13.35 2.16
CA ALA A 126 -3.61 12.26 1.61
C ALA A 126 -2.26 12.73 1.06
N GLN A 127 -2.22 13.90 0.42
CA GLN A 127 -0.98 14.52 -0.06
C GLN A 127 -0.04 14.88 1.11
N ASP A 128 -0.57 15.52 2.13
CA ASP A 128 0.19 15.96 3.30
C ASP A 128 0.71 14.77 4.12
N ALA A 129 -0.09 13.69 4.24
CA ALA A 129 0.34 12.47 4.90
C ALA A 129 1.51 11.80 4.18
N ILE A 130 1.53 11.82 2.84
CA ILE A 130 2.66 11.30 2.06
C ILE A 130 3.89 12.21 2.20
N ASP A 131 3.71 13.54 2.20
CA ASP A 131 4.80 14.49 2.39
C ASP A 131 5.43 14.36 3.77
N TRP A 132 4.61 14.22 4.81
CA TRP A 132 5.05 13.94 6.17
C TRP A 132 5.85 12.63 6.23
N LEU A 133 5.30 11.55 5.66
CA LEU A 133 5.98 10.25 5.63
C LEU A 133 7.33 10.31 4.89
N MET A 134 7.41 11.08 3.80
CA MET A 134 8.67 11.33 3.08
C MET A 134 9.69 12.07 3.95
N ALA A 135 9.26 13.10 4.68
CA ALA A 135 10.14 13.87 5.55
C ALA A 135 10.66 13.05 6.74
N GLU A 136 9.77 12.24 7.34
CA GLU A 136 10.08 11.42 8.50
C GLU A 136 11.01 10.24 8.14
N CYS A 137 10.64 9.45 7.13
CA CYS A 137 11.37 8.23 6.80
C CYS A 137 12.57 8.45 5.89
N TYR A 138 12.58 9.55 5.13
CA TYR A 138 13.60 9.82 4.11
C TYR A 138 13.99 11.31 4.08
N PRO A 139 14.50 11.85 5.19
CA PRO A 139 14.92 13.23 5.25
C PRO A 139 15.96 13.52 4.17
N LEU A 140 15.83 14.66 3.51
CA LEU A 140 16.89 15.16 2.65
C LEU A 140 18.08 15.45 3.56
N LEU A 141 19.19 14.74 3.36
CA LEU A 141 20.46 15.13 3.95
C LEU A 141 20.74 16.56 3.46
N THR A 142 20.65 17.54 4.36
CA THR A 142 21.16 18.88 4.09
C THR A 142 22.66 18.74 3.87
N CYS A 143 23.14 19.28 2.76
CA CYS A 143 24.54 19.24 2.36
C CYS A 143 25.39 20.09 3.33
N GLU A 144 25.62 19.64 4.56
CA GLU A 144 26.86 19.98 5.25
C GLU A 144 27.89 18.94 4.83
N GLY A 145 28.56 19.23 3.70
CA GLY A 145 29.78 18.53 3.34
C GLY A 145 30.83 18.71 4.45
N PRO A 146 31.83 17.83 4.55
CA PRO A 146 32.86 17.95 5.58
C PRO A 146 33.51 19.34 5.47
N ARG A 147 33.48 20.10 6.57
CA ARG A 147 34.32 21.30 6.72
C ARG A 147 35.76 20.86 6.54
N VAL A 148 36.36 21.26 5.43
CA VAL A 148 37.79 21.08 5.19
C VAL A 148 38.50 21.82 6.32
N ALA A 149 39.20 21.07 7.17
CA ALA A 149 40.09 21.66 8.16
C ALA A 149 41.27 22.26 7.39
N GLU A 150 41.46 23.56 7.52
CA GLU A 150 42.72 24.25 7.15
C GLU A 150 43.85 23.83 8.09
#